data_AF-A0A8C3TM89-F1
#
_entry.id   AF-A0A8C3TM89-F1
#
_cell.length_a   1.000
_cell.length_b   1.000
_cell.length_c   1.000
_cell.angle_alpha   90.00
_cell.angle_beta   90.00
_cell.angle_gamma   90.00
#
_symmetry.space_group_name_H-M   'P 1'
#
loop_
_entity.id
_entity.type
_entity.pdbx_description
1 polymer ?
#
loop_
_entity_poly.entity_id
_entity_poly.type
_entity_poly.pdbx_seq_one_letter_code
_entity_poly.pdbx_strand_id
1 'polypeptide(L)'
;MQYSKWVPTVSSKDNGVSHVLTLALQELSLLCKRDVNGVGMLYDLLRSRWLQALLKIYECLQHYLGKRPTPVTLQARALSREALLSAHDTVAQKDFEPTLPPLPDNLPENEEAMRIVCLVKNNQPLGATIKRHEVTGDITVARVIHGGLADRSGLLYAGDKLVEVNGVPVEGLEPEQVINILALSQGTIMFKLIPVSDRPVSNQTTLYVRAMADYWPLQDPAIPCADAGLPFKRGEILQIVDQNDALWWQARKVSDLSACAGLIPSNHLLKRKQREFWWSQPFQPHVCLKSSILPLPPAAGFRRSMRLCRRKARLNQQSCYSRCPSSCCGALAAPYEEVVRYQRHPTDRHRLIILVGPAGVGVNELRRRLITSNPREFQSATPHTTRVQKSYEMNGREYHYISKETFENMVYSHRMLEYGEYKGYLYGTSIDAVRTVLDAGKICVIDLEPQGIQLARTHDLKPYIIFIKPPSIGCMRQTRKNARIITDYYVNMKFKEEDLQEMEESAKKMEAQFGQFFDHVIVNDNLQEASAQLLCAVHRAQDEPQWVPAVWICSDTQP
;
A
#
# COMPACT_ATOMS: atom_id res chain seq x y z
N MET A 1 58.27 43.36 -60.99
CA MET A 1 57.69 42.85 -59.73
C MET A 1 56.31 42.27 -60.09
N GLN A 2 56.11 41.01 -60.49
CA GLN A 2 56.38 39.71 -59.80
C GLN A 2 55.82 39.76 -58.37
N TYR A 3 54.85 38.97 -57.87
CA TYR A 3 54.34 37.58 -58.04
C TYR A 3 52.80 37.61 -57.79
N SER A 4 51.86 36.88 -58.40
CA SER A 4 51.61 35.44 -58.66
C SER A 4 51.33 34.53 -57.44
N LYS A 5 50.14 33.87 -57.49
CA LYS A 5 49.89 32.40 -57.39
C LYS A 5 49.33 31.77 -56.07
N TRP A 6 48.34 30.90 -56.30
CA TRP A 6 47.86 29.70 -55.55
C TRP A 6 46.75 29.77 -54.49
N VAL A 7 45.66 29.07 -54.86
CA VAL A 7 44.60 28.43 -54.07
C VAL A 7 45.16 27.29 -53.21
N PRO A 8 44.48 26.87 -52.14
CA PRO A 8 44.12 25.45 -52.05
C PRO A 8 42.62 25.21 -51.87
N THR A 9 42.21 24.18 -52.59
CA THR A 9 40.92 23.52 -52.71
C THR A 9 40.49 22.81 -51.42
N VAL A 10 39.21 22.88 -51.06
CA VAL A 10 38.53 21.77 -50.38
C VAL A 10 37.32 21.35 -51.22
N SER A 11 37.29 20.05 -51.44
CA SER A 11 36.43 19.25 -52.31
C SER A 11 34.96 19.24 -51.87
N SER A 12 34.10 18.96 -52.85
CA SER A 12 32.66 18.71 -52.77
C SER A 12 32.21 17.66 -51.75
N LYS A 13 30.91 17.78 -51.43
CA LYS A 13 29.96 16.85 -50.77
C LYS A 13 29.67 17.21 -49.32
N ASP A 14 28.39 17.52 -49.07
CA ASP A 14 27.68 17.60 -47.77
C ASP A 14 26.94 18.92 -47.47
N ASN A 15 26.42 19.62 -48.49
CA ASN A 15 25.32 20.58 -48.28
C ASN A 15 23.97 19.85 -48.14
N GLY A 16 23.86 18.95 -47.16
CA GLY A 16 22.64 18.23 -46.84
C GLY A 16 21.78 18.98 -45.83
N VAL A 17 20.46 18.75 -45.89
CA VAL A 17 19.48 19.14 -44.85
C VAL A 17 19.96 18.71 -43.46
N SER A 18 20.70 17.60 -43.38
CA SER A 18 21.35 17.12 -42.15
C SER A 18 22.32 18.13 -41.54
N HIS A 19 23.14 18.83 -42.33
CA HIS A 19 24.10 19.80 -41.81
C HIS A 19 23.38 21.03 -41.22
N VAL A 20 22.31 21.46 -41.87
CA VAL A 20 21.45 22.57 -41.40
C VAL A 20 20.71 22.19 -40.11
N LEU A 21 20.22 20.94 -40.02
CA LEU A 21 19.56 20.43 -38.81
C LEU A 21 20.52 20.31 -37.62
N THR A 22 21.78 19.89 -37.85
CA THR A 22 22.79 19.81 -36.79
C THR A 22 23.14 21.19 -36.23
N LEU A 23 23.26 22.20 -37.09
CA LEU A 23 23.48 23.59 -36.65
C LEU A 23 22.28 24.15 -35.88
N ALA A 24 21.05 23.82 -36.29
CA ALA A 24 19.83 24.20 -35.59
C ALA A 24 19.74 23.58 -34.18
N LEU A 25 20.10 22.30 -34.03
CA LEU A 25 20.14 21.61 -32.73
C LEU A 25 21.19 22.21 -31.77
N GLN A 26 22.33 22.65 -32.30
CA GLN A 26 23.35 23.33 -31.52
C GLN A 26 22.87 24.68 -30.97
N GLU A 27 22.21 25.51 -31.79
CA GLU A 27 21.62 26.79 -31.35
C GLU A 27 20.50 26.60 -30.30
N LEU A 28 19.64 25.59 -30.46
CA LEU A 28 18.60 25.25 -29.49
C LEU A 28 19.18 24.86 -28.12
N SER A 29 20.27 24.10 -28.10
CA SER A 29 20.94 23.71 -26.85
C SER A 29 21.53 24.90 -26.08
N LEU A 30 21.95 25.94 -26.81
CA LEU A 30 22.51 27.17 -26.24
C LEU A 30 21.42 28.09 -25.68
N LEU A 31 20.26 28.15 -26.34
CA LEU A 31 19.10 28.94 -25.90
C LEU A 31 18.45 28.34 -24.63
N CYS A 32 18.30 27.01 -24.57
CA CYS A 32 17.76 26.33 -23.38
C CYS A 32 18.62 26.52 -22.12
N LYS A 33 19.93 26.79 -22.26
CA LYS A 33 20.82 27.04 -21.12
C LYS A 33 20.75 28.48 -20.58
N ARG A 34 20.12 29.41 -21.30
CA ARG A 34 20.20 30.85 -21.01
C ARG A 34 18.98 31.48 -20.36
N ASP A 35 17.80 30.85 -20.36
CA ASP A 35 16.57 31.52 -19.91
C ASP A 35 15.83 30.76 -18.81
N VAL A 36 15.51 31.45 -17.71
CA VAL A 36 14.84 30.92 -16.52
C VAL A 36 13.35 31.33 -16.47
N ASN A 37 12.93 32.33 -17.26
CA ASN A 37 11.55 32.84 -17.27
C ASN A 37 10.81 32.61 -18.60
N GLY A 38 11.41 31.93 -19.58
CA GLY A 38 10.76 31.37 -20.78
C GLY A 38 10.27 32.38 -21.84
N VAL A 39 10.07 33.65 -21.49
CA VAL A 39 9.58 34.70 -22.40
C VAL A 39 10.67 35.20 -23.35
N GLY A 40 11.93 35.26 -22.91
CA GLY A 40 13.06 35.60 -23.77
C GLY A 40 13.34 34.49 -24.78
N MET A 41 13.23 33.24 -24.36
CA MET A 41 13.37 32.05 -25.18
C MET A 41 12.38 32.04 -26.34
N LEU A 42 11.11 32.40 -26.10
CA LEU A 42 10.09 32.50 -27.15
C LEU A 42 10.39 33.61 -28.16
N TYR A 43 10.82 34.78 -27.68
CA TYR A 43 11.17 35.91 -28.56
C TYR A 43 12.39 35.59 -29.44
N ASP A 44 13.42 34.95 -28.87
CA ASP A 44 14.64 34.58 -29.58
C ASP A 44 14.43 33.37 -30.52
N LEU A 45 13.56 32.42 -30.16
CA LEU A 45 13.13 31.32 -31.04
C LEU A 45 12.46 31.83 -32.30
N LEU A 46 11.53 32.78 -32.17
CA LEU A 46 10.80 33.36 -33.30
C LEU A 46 11.70 34.19 -34.24
N ARG A 47 12.81 34.72 -33.73
CA ARG A 47 13.83 35.43 -34.52
C ARG A 47 14.99 34.56 -34.99
N SER A 48 15.03 33.29 -34.61
CA SER A 48 16.14 32.40 -34.93
C SER A 48 16.24 32.13 -36.44
N ARG A 49 17.48 32.11 -36.95
CA ARG A 49 17.76 31.91 -38.37
C ARG A 49 17.37 30.51 -38.85
N TRP A 50 17.44 29.51 -37.96
CA TRP A 50 17.05 28.14 -38.29
C TRP A 50 15.55 28.00 -38.45
N LEU A 51 14.72 28.63 -37.62
CA LEU A 51 13.25 28.58 -37.75
C LEU A 51 12.79 29.25 -39.05
N GLN A 52 13.42 30.36 -39.44
CA GLN A 52 13.16 31.01 -40.73
C GLN A 52 13.61 30.15 -41.93
N ALA A 53 14.71 29.42 -41.80
CA ALA A 53 15.13 28.47 -42.82
C ALA A 53 14.15 27.30 -42.95
N LEU A 54 13.65 26.78 -41.82
CA LEU A 54 12.67 25.71 -41.76
C LEU A 54 11.31 26.13 -42.36
N LEU A 55 10.87 27.37 -42.07
CA LEU A 55 9.68 27.97 -42.70
C LEU A 55 9.85 28.11 -44.21
N LYS A 56 11.01 28.56 -44.70
CA LYS A 56 11.31 28.59 -46.15
C LYS A 56 11.31 27.19 -46.77
N ILE A 57 11.87 26.19 -46.09
CA ILE A 57 11.85 24.80 -46.57
C ILE A 57 10.41 24.28 -46.63
N TYR A 58 9.60 24.60 -45.61
CA TYR A 58 8.18 24.25 -45.57
C TYR A 58 7.39 24.93 -46.69
N GLU A 59 7.62 26.22 -46.95
CA GLU A 59 7.01 26.95 -48.07
C GLU A 59 7.44 26.37 -49.42
N CYS A 60 8.71 26.02 -49.60
CA CYS A 60 9.22 25.36 -50.80
C CYS A 60 8.57 23.96 -50.99
N LEU A 61 8.40 23.19 -49.91
CA LEU A 61 7.72 21.89 -49.93
C LEU A 61 6.23 22.02 -50.23
N GLN A 62 5.55 23.02 -49.66
CA GLN A 62 4.16 23.32 -50.01
C GLN A 62 4.03 23.77 -51.47
N HIS A 63 4.97 24.58 -51.98
CA HIS A 63 5.01 24.95 -53.39
C HIS A 63 5.21 23.74 -54.31
N TYR A 64 6.05 22.79 -53.90
CA TYR A 64 6.28 21.53 -54.60
C TYR A 64 5.07 20.59 -54.56
N LEU A 65 4.36 20.54 -53.43
CA LEU A 65 3.11 19.79 -53.28
C LEU A 65 1.97 20.39 -54.10
N GLY A 66 1.91 21.73 -54.22
CA GLY A 66 0.91 22.47 -55.01
C GLY A 66 1.16 22.47 -56.51
N LYS A 67 2.42 22.38 -56.95
CA LYS A 67 2.82 22.23 -58.36
C LYS A 67 3.54 20.90 -58.56
N ARG A 68 2.78 19.81 -58.61
CA ARG A 68 3.31 18.56 -59.17
C ARG A 68 3.81 18.86 -60.60
N PRO A 69 5.09 18.64 -60.94
CA PRO A 69 5.49 18.63 -62.34
C PRO A 69 4.80 17.41 -62.96
N THR A 70 3.74 17.66 -63.73
CA THR A 70 3.19 16.64 -64.60
C THR A 70 4.23 16.38 -65.69
N PRO A 71 4.70 15.14 -65.89
CA PRO A 71 5.61 14.84 -66.98
C PRO A 71 4.92 15.15 -68.30
N VAL A 72 5.49 16.12 -69.01
CA VAL A 72 5.13 16.46 -70.38
C VAL A 72 5.45 15.23 -71.22
N THR A 73 4.39 14.60 -71.74
CA THR A 73 4.34 13.39 -72.58
C THR A 73 4.27 12.01 -71.90
N LEU A 74 3.44 11.15 -72.49
CA LEU A 74 3.09 9.80 -72.05
C LEU A 74 4.29 8.83 -71.99
N GLN A 75 5.34 9.09 -72.79
CA GLN A 75 6.57 8.28 -72.84
C GLN A 75 7.45 8.45 -71.60
N ALA A 76 7.47 9.64 -70.98
CA ALA A 76 8.25 9.87 -69.76
C ALA A 76 7.71 9.11 -68.54
N ARG A 77 6.38 8.86 -68.49
CA ARG A 77 5.76 8.03 -67.41
C ARG A 77 6.08 6.55 -67.54
N ALA A 78 6.25 6.06 -68.78
CA ALA A 78 6.66 4.67 -69.01
C ALA A 78 8.11 4.45 -68.55
N LEU A 79 9.02 5.33 -68.98
CA LEU A 79 10.44 5.28 -68.59
C LEU A 79 10.65 5.46 -67.08
N SER A 80 9.89 6.34 -66.42
CA SER A 80 9.99 6.49 -64.97
C SER A 80 9.50 5.26 -64.22
N ARG A 81 8.46 4.59 -64.74
CA ARG A 81 7.92 3.36 -64.13
C ARG A 81 8.88 2.19 -64.32
N GLU A 82 9.51 2.09 -65.48
CA GLU A 82 10.49 1.07 -65.80
C GLU A 82 11.78 1.25 -64.99
N ALA A 83 12.27 2.49 -64.83
CA ALA A 83 13.39 2.80 -63.94
C ALA A 83 13.06 2.51 -62.46
N LEU A 84 11.82 2.80 -62.01
CA LEU A 84 11.39 2.51 -60.65
C LEU A 84 11.27 0.99 -60.39
N LEU A 85 10.75 0.24 -61.37
CA LEU A 85 10.66 -1.21 -61.29
C LEU A 85 12.06 -1.86 -61.33
N SER A 86 12.96 -1.36 -62.18
CA SER A 86 14.36 -1.80 -62.20
C SER A 86 15.09 -1.51 -60.88
N ALA A 87 14.87 -0.34 -60.28
CA ALA A 87 15.42 -0.02 -58.97
C ALA A 87 14.83 -0.92 -57.87
N HIS A 88 13.52 -1.17 -57.91
CA HIS A 88 12.84 -2.10 -57.01
C HIS A 88 13.41 -3.51 -57.12
N ASP A 89 13.57 -4.03 -58.34
CA ASP A 89 14.10 -5.37 -58.58
C ASP A 89 15.58 -5.47 -58.16
N THR A 90 16.37 -4.42 -58.36
CA THR A 90 17.77 -4.36 -57.91
C THR A 90 17.89 -4.36 -56.39
N VAL A 91 16.92 -3.78 -55.67
CA VAL A 91 16.86 -3.81 -54.20
C VAL A 91 16.30 -5.15 -53.72
N ALA A 92 15.26 -5.68 -54.37
CA ALA A 92 14.66 -6.96 -54.02
C ALA A 92 15.60 -8.16 -54.27
N GLN A 93 16.53 -8.04 -55.23
CA GLN A 93 17.57 -9.06 -55.48
C GLN A 93 18.77 -8.96 -54.55
N LYS A 94 18.89 -7.91 -53.74
CA LYS A 94 19.94 -7.79 -52.74
C LYS A 94 19.42 -8.33 -51.42
N ASP A 95 19.99 -9.44 -50.99
CA ASP A 95 19.77 -9.95 -49.63
C ASP A 95 20.42 -8.97 -48.64
N PHE A 96 19.58 -8.19 -47.97
CA PHE A 96 19.97 -7.29 -46.88
C PHE A 96 19.88 -7.96 -45.50
N GLU A 97 19.56 -9.27 -45.46
CA GLU A 97 19.67 -10.02 -44.22
C GLU A 97 21.14 -10.15 -43.84
N PRO A 98 21.51 -9.87 -42.57
CA PRO A 98 22.88 -10.09 -42.12
C PRO A 98 23.19 -11.59 -42.21
N THR A 99 23.94 -11.99 -43.22
CA THR A 99 24.44 -13.35 -43.38
C THR A 99 25.37 -13.66 -42.22
N LEU A 100 24.94 -14.54 -41.32
CA LEU A 100 25.79 -15.07 -40.26
C LEU A 100 26.94 -15.85 -40.91
N PRO A 101 28.19 -15.73 -40.40
CA PRO A 101 29.27 -16.58 -40.85
C PRO A 101 28.89 -18.06 -40.65
N PRO A 102 29.33 -18.96 -41.56
CA PRO A 102 29.05 -20.39 -41.45
C PRO A 102 29.58 -20.91 -40.11
N LEU A 103 28.77 -21.71 -39.42
CA LEU A 103 29.17 -22.35 -38.17
C LEU A 103 30.41 -23.22 -38.42
N PRO A 104 31.45 -23.14 -37.56
CA PRO A 104 32.64 -23.97 -37.70
C PRO A 104 32.30 -25.46 -37.57
N ASP A 105 32.90 -26.30 -38.42
CA ASP A 105 32.60 -27.74 -38.57
C ASP A 105 32.89 -28.61 -37.32
N ASN A 106 33.45 -28.03 -36.26
CA ASN A 106 33.81 -28.72 -35.02
C ASN A 106 33.16 -28.05 -33.80
N LEU A 107 31.84 -27.90 -33.81
CA LEU A 107 31.11 -27.59 -32.58
C LEU A 107 30.88 -28.90 -31.82
N PRO A 108 31.34 -29.02 -30.55
CA PRO A 108 30.95 -30.16 -29.74
C PRO A 108 29.42 -30.19 -29.63
N GLU A 109 28.80 -31.34 -29.91
CA GLU A 109 27.34 -31.55 -29.96
C GLU A 109 26.58 -31.21 -28.64
N ASN A 110 27.29 -30.74 -27.61
CA ASN A 110 26.79 -30.52 -26.26
C ASN A 110 26.90 -29.05 -25.78
N GLU A 111 27.22 -28.09 -26.64
CA GLU A 111 27.22 -26.67 -26.26
C GLU A 111 25.79 -26.11 -26.17
N GLU A 112 25.26 -26.05 -24.95
CA GLU A 112 24.03 -25.33 -24.62
C GLU A 112 24.11 -23.87 -25.11
N ALA A 113 23.05 -23.37 -25.75
CA ALA A 113 23.05 -22.04 -26.36
C ALA A 113 23.24 -20.94 -25.29
N MET A 114 24.41 -20.32 -25.29
CA MET A 114 24.76 -19.27 -24.33
C MET A 114 24.28 -17.89 -24.79
N ARG A 115 23.74 -17.10 -23.86
CA ARG A 115 23.31 -15.72 -24.04
C ARG A 115 24.19 -14.78 -23.22
N ILE A 116 24.64 -13.70 -23.84
CA ILE A 116 25.36 -12.62 -23.15
C ILE A 116 24.36 -11.50 -22.86
N VAL A 117 24.27 -11.09 -21.60
CA VAL A 117 23.41 -9.98 -21.17
C VAL A 117 24.22 -8.93 -20.41
N CYS A 118 23.95 -7.66 -20.69
CA CYS A 118 24.65 -6.54 -20.09
C CYS A 118 23.67 -5.72 -19.25
N LEU A 119 23.98 -5.55 -17.97
CA LEU A 119 23.21 -4.74 -17.05
C LEU A 119 24.04 -3.56 -16.56
N VAL A 120 23.50 -2.35 -16.66
CA VAL A 120 24.15 -1.17 -16.10
C VAL A 120 23.80 -1.09 -14.62
N LYS A 121 24.77 -1.42 -13.78
CA LYS A 121 24.64 -1.37 -12.33
C LYS A 121 24.79 0.07 -11.84
N ASN A 122 23.81 0.51 -11.05
CA ASN A 122 23.88 1.74 -10.26
C ASN A 122 24.30 1.41 -8.80
N ASN A 123 24.26 2.38 -7.89
CA ASN A 123 24.55 2.15 -6.48
C ASN A 123 23.51 1.29 -5.73
N GLN A 124 22.54 0.68 -6.43
CA GLN A 124 21.54 -0.22 -5.87
C GLN A 124 21.83 -1.68 -6.26
N PRO A 125 21.31 -2.67 -5.50
CA PRO A 125 21.38 -4.07 -5.91
C PRO A 125 20.65 -4.28 -7.24
N LEU A 126 21.10 -5.27 -8.01
CA LEU A 126 20.50 -5.59 -9.32
C LEU A 126 19.03 -6.03 -9.19
N GLY A 127 18.62 -6.54 -8.03
CA GLY A 127 17.25 -7.05 -7.81
C GLY A 127 17.06 -8.44 -8.39
N ALA A 128 18.03 -9.33 -8.21
CA ALA A 128 17.91 -10.75 -8.47
C ALA A 128 18.62 -11.53 -7.35
N THR A 129 18.11 -12.71 -7.01
CA THR A 129 18.75 -13.64 -6.07
C THR A 129 19.28 -14.84 -6.82
N ILE A 130 20.38 -15.41 -6.33
CA ILE A 130 21.04 -16.58 -6.91
C ILE A 130 21.00 -17.74 -5.92
N LYS A 131 20.99 -18.97 -6.43
CA LYS A 131 21.12 -20.19 -5.64
C LYS A 131 22.14 -21.12 -6.27
N ARG A 132 22.86 -21.87 -5.45
CA ARG A 132 23.74 -22.95 -5.88
C ARG A 132 22.97 -24.26 -5.89
N HIS A 133 23.08 -25.02 -6.96
CA HIS A 133 22.51 -26.35 -7.05
C HIS A 133 23.39 -27.35 -6.27
N GLU A 134 22.81 -28.14 -5.37
CA GLU A 134 23.56 -28.98 -4.42
C GLU A 134 24.38 -30.08 -5.10
N VAL A 135 23.89 -30.63 -6.21
CA VAL A 135 24.52 -31.78 -6.88
C VAL A 135 25.53 -31.35 -7.94
N THR A 136 25.16 -30.38 -8.79
CA THR A 136 26.01 -29.95 -9.91
C THR A 136 26.94 -28.81 -9.54
N GLY A 137 26.67 -28.09 -8.44
CA GLY A 137 27.42 -26.91 -8.05
C GLY A 137 27.13 -25.68 -8.91
N ASP A 138 26.20 -25.78 -9.87
CA ASP A 138 25.83 -24.69 -10.78
C ASP A 138 25.14 -23.54 -10.06
N ILE A 139 25.45 -22.32 -10.46
CA ILE A 139 24.78 -21.12 -9.95
C ILE A 139 23.65 -20.74 -10.89
N THR A 140 22.45 -20.65 -10.36
CA THR A 140 21.24 -20.28 -11.11
C THR A 140 20.57 -19.07 -10.49
N VAL A 141 19.91 -18.26 -11.32
CA VAL A 141 19.04 -17.18 -10.85
C VAL A 141 17.84 -17.81 -10.16
N ALA A 142 17.75 -17.66 -8.85
CA ALA A 142 16.65 -18.20 -8.06
C ALA A 142 15.38 -17.36 -8.23
N ARG A 143 15.51 -16.04 -8.31
CA ARG A 143 14.39 -15.10 -8.43
C ARG A 143 14.81 -13.77 -9.01
N VAL A 144 13.87 -13.13 -9.69
CA VAL A 144 13.96 -11.72 -10.09
C VAL A 144 13.01 -10.90 -9.24
N ILE A 145 13.51 -9.83 -8.62
CA ILE A 145 12.76 -8.95 -7.73
C ILE A 145 12.13 -7.82 -8.53
N HIS A 146 10.81 -7.69 -8.43
CA HIS A 146 10.03 -6.72 -9.20
C HIS A 146 10.43 -5.28 -8.86
N GLY A 147 10.55 -4.43 -9.88
CA GLY A 147 11.07 -3.07 -9.73
C GLY A 147 12.58 -2.99 -9.57
N GLY A 148 13.31 -4.11 -9.53
CA GLY A 148 14.77 -4.13 -9.60
C GLY A 148 15.33 -3.70 -10.96
N LEU A 149 16.66 -3.62 -11.10
CA LEU A 149 17.30 -3.40 -12.39
C LEU A 149 17.14 -4.62 -13.31
N ALA A 150 17.27 -5.82 -12.76
CA ALA A 150 17.11 -7.09 -13.47
C ALA A 150 15.71 -7.21 -14.07
N ASP A 151 14.66 -6.96 -13.28
CA ASP A 151 13.26 -6.94 -13.73
C ASP A 151 13.03 -5.91 -14.85
N ARG A 152 13.45 -4.66 -14.62
CA ARG A 152 13.27 -3.57 -15.60
C ARG A 152 14.01 -3.79 -16.91
N SER A 153 15.11 -4.54 -16.89
CA SER A 153 15.84 -4.89 -18.11
C SER A 153 15.12 -5.93 -18.97
N GLY A 154 14.34 -6.83 -18.36
CA GLY A 154 13.75 -7.99 -19.03
C GLY A 154 14.79 -8.97 -19.62
N LEU A 155 16.05 -8.88 -19.19
CA LEU A 155 17.15 -9.70 -19.74
C LEU A 155 17.47 -10.94 -18.89
N LEU A 156 17.13 -10.92 -17.60
CA LEU A 156 17.34 -12.03 -16.66
C LEU A 156 16.00 -12.62 -16.24
N TYR A 157 15.96 -13.94 -16.12
CA TYR A 157 14.79 -14.71 -15.69
C TYR A 157 15.16 -15.68 -14.56
N ALA A 158 14.18 -16.02 -13.73
CA ALA A 158 14.36 -17.10 -12.76
C ALA A 158 14.55 -18.44 -13.50
N GLY A 159 15.60 -19.18 -13.14
CA GLY A 159 16.02 -20.41 -13.80
C GLY A 159 17.24 -20.27 -14.70
N ASP A 160 17.63 -19.04 -15.09
CA ASP A 160 18.84 -18.83 -15.90
C ASP A 160 20.10 -19.32 -15.18
N LYS A 161 20.90 -20.16 -15.85
CA LYS A 161 22.17 -20.68 -15.33
C LYS A 161 23.30 -19.71 -15.64
N LEU A 162 23.96 -19.19 -14.61
CA LEU A 162 25.09 -18.27 -14.76
C LEU A 162 26.37 -19.07 -15.04
N VAL A 163 27.10 -18.70 -16.09
CA VAL A 163 28.37 -19.33 -16.50
C VAL A 163 29.55 -18.41 -16.22
N GLU A 164 29.44 -17.13 -16.59
CA GLU A 164 30.47 -16.12 -16.32
C GLU A 164 29.86 -14.79 -15.87
N VAL A 165 30.57 -14.08 -15.01
CA VAL A 165 30.26 -12.70 -14.58
C VAL A 165 31.51 -11.85 -14.81
N ASN A 166 31.42 -10.84 -15.69
CA ASN A 166 32.54 -9.98 -16.06
C ASN A 166 33.79 -10.75 -16.53
N GLY A 167 33.60 -11.87 -17.23
CA GLY A 167 34.67 -12.75 -17.70
C GLY A 167 35.27 -13.66 -16.64
N VAL A 168 34.76 -13.63 -15.39
CA VAL A 168 35.12 -14.59 -14.34
C VAL A 168 34.15 -15.77 -14.39
N PRO A 169 34.63 -17.02 -14.58
CA PRO A 169 33.78 -18.20 -14.53
C PRO A 169 33.21 -18.38 -13.12
N VAL A 170 31.93 -18.69 -13.02
CA VAL A 170 31.24 -18.85 -11.72
C VAL A 170 31.13 -20.31 -11.27
N GLU A 171 31.61 -21.26 -12.08
CA GLU A 171 31.61 -22.68 -11.76
C GLU A 171 32.46 -22.97 -10.51
N GLY A 172 31.89 -23.72 -9.56
CA GLY A 172 32.56 -24.07 -8.31
C GLY A 172 32.63 -22.94 -7.27
N LEU A 173 32.16 -21.73 -7.59
CA LEU A 173 32.08 -20.64 -6.61
C LEU A 173 30.88 -20.80 -5.68
N GLU A 174 31.01 -20.26 -4.47
CA GLU A 174 29.87 -20.08 -3.57
C GLU A 174 29.08 -18.81 -3.92
N PRO A 175 27.76 -18.77 -3.67
CA PRO A 175 26.94 -17.58 -3.94
C PRO A 175 27.51 -16.30 -3.33
N GLU A 176 28.08 -16.37 -2.13
CA GLU A 176 28.72 -15.24 -1.44
C GLU A 176 29.90 -14.66 -2.23
N GLN A 177 30.69 -15.50 -2.89
CA GLN A 177 31.82 -15.07 -3.71
C GLN A 177 31.34 -14.34 -4.97
N VAL A 178 30.28 -14.83 -5.61
CA VAL A 178 29.65 -14.16 -6.75
C VAL A 178 29.05 -12.82 -6.34
N ILE A 179 28.39 -12.76 -5.17
CA ILE A 179 27.86 -11.51 -4.61
C ILE A 179 28.99 -10.49 -4.38
N ASN A 180 30.15 -10.93 -3.87
CA ASN A 180 31.31 -10.06 -3.69
C ASN A 180 31.86 -9.53 -5.02
N ILE A 181 31.96 -10.38 -6.06
CA ILE A 181 32.37 -9.95 -7.40
C ILE A 181 31.40 -8.89 -7.94
N LEU A 182 30.09 -9.14 -7.81
CA LEU A 182 29.05 -8.20 -8.23
C LEU A 182 29.12 -6.91 -7.42
N ALA A 183 29.36 -6.98 -6.11
CA ALA A 183 29.45 -5.82 -5.21
C ALA A 183 30.61 -4.88 -5.58
N LEU A 184 31.78 -5.46 -5.91
CA LEU A 184 32.98 -4.71 -6.33
C LEU A 184 32.88 -4.13 -7.75
N SER A 185 32.02 -4.70 -8.59
CA SER A 185 31.82 -4.25 -9.97
C SER A 185 31.02 -2.94 -10.02
N GLN A 186 31.49 -1.98 -10.81
CA GLN A 186 30.82 -0.70 -11.09
C GLN A 186 30.54 -0.53 -12.59
N GLY A 187 29.44 0.13 -12.94
CA GLY A 187 29.05 0.37 -14.32
C GLY A 187 28.41 -0.86 -14.98
N THR A 188 28.84 -1.23 -16.18
CA THR A 188 28.25 -2.34 -16.94
C THR A 188 28.74 -3.69 -16.42
N ILE A 189 27.81 -4.54 -16.00
CA ILE A 189 28.05 -5.93 -15.64
C ILE A 189 27.62 -6.81 -16.80
N MET A 190 28.51 -7.67 -17.27
CA MET A 190 28.23 -8.66 -18.31
C MET A 190 28.03 -10.02 -17.68
N PHE A 191 26.92 -10.66 -18.00
CA PHE A 191 26.63 -12.05 -17.64
C PHE A 191 26.64 -12.90 -18.89
N LYS A 192 27.34 -14.04 -18.83
CA LYS A 192 27.19 -15.14 -19.79
C LYS A 192 26.35 -16.20 -19.11
N LEU A 193 25.21 -16.52 -19.69
CA LEU A 193 24.23 -17.41 -19.07
C LEU A 193 23.61 -18.36 -20.09
N ILE A 194 23.07 -19.46 -19.59
CA ILE A 194 22.29 -20.42 -20.37
C ILE A 194 20.81 -20.17 -20.00
N PRO A 195 20.00 -19.69 -20.94
CA PRO A 195 18.62 -19.29 -20.67
C PRO A 195 17.76 -20.52 -20.39
N VAL A 196 16.80 -20.38 -19.48
CA VAL A 196 15.82 -21.45 -19.22
C VAL A 196 14.85 -21.62 -20.40
N SER A 197 14.51 -22.87 -20.73
CA SER A 197 13.64 -23.24 -21.85
C SER A 197 12.18 -22.80 -21.65
N ASP A 198 11.68 -22.89 -20.40
CA ASP A 198 10.32 -22.48 -20.04
C ASP A 198 10.34 -21.12 -19.35
N ARG A 199 9.84 -20.10 -20.06
CA ARG A 199 9.68 -18.76 -19.49
C ARG A 199 8.32 -18.67 -18.79
N PRO A 200 8.26 -18.35 -17.49
CA PRO A 200 6.99 -18.13 -16.83
C PRO A 200 6.32 -16.87 -17.40
N VAL A 201 5.07 -17.02 -17.86
CA VAL A 201 4.22 -15.89 -18.25
C VAL A 201 3.71 -15.23 -16.97
N SER A 202 4.11 -13.97 -16.74
CA SER A 202 3.67 -13.21 -15.57
C SER A 202 2.28 -12.61 -15.81
N ASN A 203 1.28 -13.13 -15.11
CA ASN A 203 -0.04 -12.50 -15.03
C ASN A 203 -0.03 -11.46 -13.90
N GLN A 204 0.08 -10.19 -14.27
CA GLN A 204 0.11 -9.09 -13.31
C GLN A 204 -1.30 -8.78 -12.80
N THR A 205 -1.72 -9.41 -11.70
CA THR A 205 -2.88 -8.94 -10.92
C THR A 205 -2.39 -8.16 -9.72
N THR A 206 -2.55 -6.83 -9.74
CA THR A 206 -2.20 -5.97 -8.62
C THR A 206 -3.24 -6.13 -7.51
N LEU A 207 -2.80 -6.63 -6.36
CA LEU A 207 -3.64 -6.84 -5.18
C LEU A 207 -3.12 -5.97 -4.04
N TYR A 208 -4.01 -5.36 -3.27
CA TYR A 208 -3.63 -4.62 -2.06
C TYR A 208 -4.13 -5.35 -0.82
N VAL A 209 -3.25 -5.45 0.18
CA VAL A 209 -3.56 -6.11 1.44
C VAL A 209 -3.13 -5.24 2.61
N ARG A 210 -3.90 -5.30 3.70
CA ARG A 210 -3.54 -4.79 5.01
C ARG A 210 -2.88 -5.90 5.81
N ALA A 211 -1.71 -5.63 6.38
CA ALA A 211 -1.03 -6.56 7.27
C ALA A 211 -1.77 -6.67 8.60
N MET A 212 -2.14 -7.89 9.00
CA MET A 212 -2.82 -8.15 10.28
C MET A 212 -1.85 -8.64 11.36
N ALA A 213 -0.56 -8.77 11.03
CA ALA A 213 0.53 -9.20 11.90
C ALA A 213 1.81 -8.39 11.62
N ASP A 214 2.74 -8.44 12.56
CA ASP A 214 4.09 -7.88 12.40
C ASP A 214 5.01 -8.94 11.77
N TYR A 215 5.93 -8.52 10.90
CA TYR A 215 6.91 -9.40 10.28
C TYR A 215 8.29 -8.76 10.18
N TRP A 216 9.30 -9.48 10.67
CA TRP A 216 10.70 -9.09 10.62
C TRP A 216 11.52 -10.16 9.90
N PRO A 217 11.97 -9.91 8.66
CA PRO A 217 12.72 -10.87 7.85
C PRO A 217 13.98 -11.41 8.54
N LEU A 218 14.71 -10.55 9.26
CA LEU A 218 15.95 -10.92 9.96
C LEU A 218 15.75 -11.92 11.11
N GLN A 219 14.51 -12.05 11.61
CA GLN A 219 14.16 -13.01 12.67
C GLN A 219 13.59 -14.31 12.10
N ASP A 220 13.45 -14.40 10.78
CA ASP A 220 12.83 -15.53 10.11
C ASP A 220 13.91 -16.46 9.51
N PRO A 221 14.21 -17.62 10.12
CA PRO A 221 15.21 -18.54 9.58
C PRO A 221 14.77 -19.23 8.28
N ALA A 222 13.48 -19.16 7.92
CA ALA A 222 12.95 -19.81 6.73
C ALA A 222 12.97 -18.90 5.49
N ILE A 223 13.36 -17.62 5.62
CA ILE A 223 13.42 -16.71 4.48
C ILE A 223 14.56 -17.10 3.53
N PRO A 224 14.32 -17.20 2.21
CA PRO A 224 15.35 -17.58 1.24
C PRO A 224 16.51 -16.58 1.19
N CYS A 225 16.22 -15.30 1.40
CA CYS A 225 17.20 -14.22 1.42
C CYS A 225 16.70 -13.11 2.34
N ALA A 226 17.34 -12.97 3.51
CA ALA A 226 16.94 -12.00 4.52
C ALA A 226 17.06 -10.54 4.03
N ASP A 227 18.09 -10.25 3.23
CA ASP A 227 18.34 -8.92 2.66
C ASP A 227 17.28 -8.49 1.64
N ALA A 228 16.65 -9.45 0.97
CA ALA A 228 15.54 -9.20 0.05
C ALA A 228 14.18 -9.14 0.77
N GLY A 229 14.13 -9.38 2.09
CA GLY A 229 12.91 -9.40 2.86
C GLY A 229 12.31 -8.01 3.06
N LEU A 230 10.98 -7.90 2.93
CA LEU A 230 10.26 -6.68 3.22
C LEU A 230 9.73 -6.72 4.67
N PRO A 231 10.29 -5.94 5.60
CA PRO A 231 9.74 -5.82 6.94
C PRO A 231 8.44 -5.03 6.92
N PHE A 232 7.43 -5.47 7.66
CA PHE A 232 6.17 -4.73 7.79
C PHE A 232 5.61 -4.82 9.20
N LYS A 233 4.87 -3.76 9.56
CA LYS A 233 4.10 -3.70 10.79
C LYS A 233 2.63 -3.92 10.50
N ARG A 234 1.94 -4.44 11.49
CA ARG A 234 0.50 -4.58 11.51
C ARG A 234 -0.20 -3.24 11.25
N GLY A 235 -1.17 -3.25 10.35
CA GLY A 235 -1.89 -2.08 9.86
C GLY A 235 -1.31 -1.47 8.57
N GLU A 236 -0.05 -1.78 8.22
CA GLU A 236 0.54 -1.27 6.96
C GLU A 236 -0.17 -1.87 5.74
N ILE A 237 -0.30 -1.06 4.68
CA ILE A 237 -0.88 -1.47 3.40
C ILE A 237 0.26 -1.86 2.44
N LEU A 238 0.18 -3.09 1.93
CA LEU A 238 1.12 -3.69 1.02
C LEU A 238 0.47 -3.90 -0.33
N GLN A 239 1.17 -3.53 -1.40
CA GLN A 239 0.81 -3.91 -2.76
C GLN A 239 1.52 -5.22 -3.09
N ILE A 240 0.76 -6.28 -3.31
CA ILE A 240 1.27 -7.55 -3.80
C ILE A 240 1.47 -7.45 -5.30
N VAL A 241 2.70 -7.73 -5.72
CA VAL A 241 3.13 -7.65 -7.12
C VAL A 241 3.18 -9.03 -7.75
N ASP A 242 3.61 -10.03 -6.98
CA ASP A 242 3.82 -11.40 -7.45
C ASP A 242 3.46 -12.42 -6.37
N GLN A 243 2.65 -13.41 -6.77
CA GLN A 243 2.19 -14.53 -5.93
C GLN A 243 2.57 -15.89 -6.53
N ASN A 244 3.43 -15.93 -7.55
CA ASN A 244 3.79 -17.16 -8.26
C ASN A 244 4.46 -18.20 -7.34
N ASP A 245 5.19 -17.74 -6.32
CA ASP A 245 5.70 -18.63 -5.28
C ASP A 245 4.66 -18.83 -4.16
N ALA A 246 4.32 -20.08 -3.91
CA ALA A 246 3.37 -20.51 -2.88
C ALA A 246 3.79 -20.14 -1.45
N LEU A 247 5.08 -19.94 -1.16
CA LEU A 247 5.62 -19.65 0.18
C LEU A 247 6.06 -18.20 0.36
N TRP A 248 6.59 -17.56 -0.68
CA TRP A 248 7.15 -16.20 -0.59
C TRP A 248 6.63 -15.29 -1.70
N TRP A 249 5.78 -14.36 -1.33
CA TRP A 249 5.25 -13.36 -2.25
C TRP A 249 6.19 -12.17 -2.37
N GLN A 250 6.11 -11.46 -3.49
CA GLN A 250 6.77 -10.16 -3.62
C GLN A 250 5.74 -9.05 -3.42
N ALA A 251 6.07 -8.14 -2.52
CA ALA A 251 5.23 -7.00 -2.21
C ALA A 251 6.05 -5.72 -2.08
N ARG A 252 5.36 -4.58 -2.13
CA ARG A 252 5.94 -3.26 -1.86
C ARG A 252 5.01 -2.48 -0.93
N LYS A 253 5.57 -1.56 -0.13
CA LYS A 253 4.75 -0.70 0.73
C LYS A 253 4.11 0.38 -0.11
N VAL A 254 2.83 0.66 0.13
CA VAL A 254 2.13 1.75 -0.58
C VAL A 254 2.77 3.12 -0.30
N SER A 255 3.44 3.27 0.85
CA SER A 255 4.18 4.50 1.19
C SER A 255 5.44 4.71 0.35
N ASP A 256 5.98 3.66 -0.28
CA ASP A 256 7.21 3.71 -1.09
C ASP A 256 7.05 2.84 -2.35
N LEU A 257 6.31 3.37 -3.31
CA LEU A 257 6.08 2.68 -4.60
C LEU A 257 7.31 2.73 -5.54
N SER A 258 8.26 3.63 -5.25
CA SER A 258 9.51 3.79 -6.01
C SER A 258 10.54 2.71 -5.69
N ALA A 259 10.48 2.12 -4.50
CA ALA A 259 11.35 1.04 -4.10
C ALA A 259 11.05 -0.26 -4.87
N CYS A 260 12.09 -1.10 -4.96
CA CYS A 260 11.93 -2.48 -5.40
C CYS A 260 11.00 -3.22 -4.46
N ALA A 261 10.33 -4.25 -4.98
CA ALA A 261 9.59 -5.19 -4.14
C ALA A 261 10.54 -5.90 -3.17
N GLY A 262 9.98 -6.44 -2.10
CA GLY A 262 10.69 -7.35 -1.20
C GLY A 262 9.83 -8.57 -0.88
N LEU A 263 10.48 -9.58 -0.31
CA LEU A 263 9.87 -10.85 0.01
C LEU A 263 9.04 -10.75 1.29
N ILE A 264 7.81 -11.23 1.22
CA ILE A 264 6.94 -11.44 2.37
C ILE A 264 6.45 -12.88 2.40
N PRO A 265 6.16 -13.44 3.59
CA PRO A 265 5.55 -14.76 3.69
C PRO A 265 4.21 -14.79 2.97
N SER A 266 3.91 -15.90 2.29
CA SER A 266 2.58 -16.12 1.75
C SER A 266 1.55 -16.33 2.88
N ASN A 267 0.28 -16.19 2.53
CA ASN A 267 -0.82 -16.49 3.45
C ASN A 267 -0.72 -17.92 4.02
N HIS A 268 -0.32 -18.90 3.20
CA HIS A 268 -0.16 -20.30 3.62
C HIS A 268 0.99 -20.48 4.62
N LEU A 269 2.15 -19.88 4.34
CA LEU A 269 3.32 -19.98 5.20
C LEU A 269 3.05 -19.36 6.58
N LEU A 270 2.45 -18.18 6.60
CA LEU A 270 2.20 -17.46 7.84
C LEU A 270 1.09 -18.13 8.67
N LYS A 271 0.04 -18.69 8.04
CA LYS A 271 -0.95 -19.54 8.72
C LYS A 271 -0.33 -20.82 9.30
N ARG A 272 0.64 -21.43 8.61
CA ARG A 272 1.36 -22.61 9.11
C ARG A 272 2.19 -22.24 10.34
N LYS A 273 3.00 -21.20 10.27
CA LYS A 273 3.82 -20.71 11.39
C LYS A 273 2.98 -20.28 12.59
N GLN A 274 1.84 -19.62 12.35
CA GLN A 274 0.91 -19.32 13.43
C GLN A 274 0.41 -20.61 14.07
N ARG A 275 -0.08 -21.60 13.31
CA ARG A 275 -0.47 -22.89 13.92
C ARG A 275 0.66 -23.56 14.68
N GLU A 276 1.86 -23.63 14.11
CA GLU A 276 3.05 -24.21 14.76
C GLU A 276 3.45 -23.46 16.03
N PHE A 277 3.33 -22.13 16.06
CA PHE A 277 3.54 -21.32 17.27
C PHE A 277 2.48 -21.63 18.36
N TRP A 278 1.23 -21.88 17.95
CA TRP A 278 0.15 -22.26 18.87
C TRP A 278 0.31 -23.70 19.41
N TRP A 279 0.95 -24.60 18.66
CA TRP A 279 1.29 -25.96 19.12
C TRP A 279 2.62 -26.05 19.87
N SER A 280 3.50 -25.07 19.70
CA SER A 280 4.82 -24.99 20.37
C SER A 280 4.77 -24.36 21.77
N GLN A 281 3.62 -23.82 22.19
CA GLN A 281 3.45 -23.50 23.59
C GLN A 281 3.23 -24.81 24.37
N PRO A 282 3.96 -25.06 25.47
CA PRO A 282 3.54 -26.11 26.38
C PRO A 282 2.10 -25.80 26.74
N PHE A 283 1.22 -26.81 26.65
CA PHE A 283 -0.09 -26.78 27.28
C PHE A 283 0.13 -26.22 28.69
N GLN A 284 -0.18 -24.94 28.90
CA GLN A 284 -0.27 -24.42 30.25
C GLN A 284 -1.56 -25.03 30.75
N PRO A 285 -1.52 -26.00 31.68
CA PRO A 285 -2.74 -26.39 32.35
C PRO A 285 -3.24 -25.10 32.97
N HIS A 286 -4.45 -24.68 32.62
CA HIS A 286 -5.12 -23.67 33.41
C HIS A 286 -5.06 -24.16 34.87
N VAL A 287 -4.22 -23.50 35.66
CA VAL A 287 -4.07 -23.78 37.08
C VAL A 287 -5.43 -23.48 37.69
N CYS A 288 -6.23 -24.53 37.84
CA CYS A 288 -7.46 -24.52 38.58
C CYS A 288 -7.08 -24.48 40.06
N LEU A 289 -6.70 -23.31 40.55
CA LEU A 289 -6.53 -23.04 41.98
C LEU A 289 -7.90 -23.21 42.65
N LYS A 290 -8.15 -24.40 43.20
CA LYS A 290 -9.08 -24.60 44.29
C LYS A 290 -8.58 -23.74 45.46
N SER A 291 -9.29 -22.68 45.80
CA SER A 291 -9.04 -21.92 47.04
C SER A 291 -10.01 -22.35 48.12
N SER A 292 -9.41 -22.88 49.19
CA SER A 292 -9.99 -23.24 50.47
C SER A 292 -10.60 -22.02 51.19
N ILE A 293 -11.59 -22.29 52.02
CA ILE A 293 -12.45 -21.37 52.78
C ILE A 293 -11.68 -20.78 53.99
N LEU A 294 -11.85 -19.46 54.25
CA LEU A 294 -12.06 -18.76 55.56
C LEU A 294 -11.52 -17.28 55.57
N PRO A 295 -12.03 -16.36 56.43
CA PRO A 295 -12.40 -14.98 56.03
C PRO A 295 -11.73 -13.79 56.78
N LEU A 296 -12.02 -12.55 56.28
CA LEU A 296 -11.94 -11.16 56.87
C LEU A 296 -10.69 -10.29 56.58
N PRO A 297 -10.74 -8.91 56.66
CA PRO A 297 -11.83 -7.91 56.53
C PRO A 297 -11.50 -6.77 55.48
N PRO A 298 -12.31 -5.70 55.29
CA PRO A 298 -12.43 -4.99 54.01
C PRO A 298 -11.55 -3.74 53.86
N ALA A 299 -10.99 -3.54 52.67
CA ALA A 299 -10.43 -2.26 52.23
C ALA A 299 -11.17 -1.74 50.99
N ALA A 300 -11.68 -0.51 51.11
CA ALA A 300 -12.28 0.34 50.08
C ALA A 300 -11.39 0.41 48.82
N GLY A 301 -11.86 0.60 47.58
CA GLY A 301 -13.11 1.14 47.07
C GLY A 301 -12.84 1.55 45.62
N PHE A 302 -12.76 0.58 44.71
CA PHE A 302 -12.43 0.79 43.29
C PHE A 302 -13.63 1.39 42.53
N ARG A 303 -13.46 2.60 42.00
CA ARG A 303 -14.47 3.35 41.22
C ARG A 303 -14.12 3.32 39.73
N ARG A 304 -15.15 3.08 38.94
CA ARG A 304 -15.15 2.58 37.57
C ARG A 304 -16.06 3.51 36.77
N SER A 305 -15.54 4.07 35.67
CA SER A 305 -16.25 4.99 34.77
C SER A 305 -17.32 4.24 33.94
N MET A 306 -18.17 4.95 33.19
CA MET A 306 -19.20 4.42 32.27
C MET A 306 -18.62 3.72 31.03
N ARG A 307 -17.62 2.88 31.27
CA ARG A 307 -17.34 1.66 30.53
C ARG A 307 -18.04 0.56 31.29
N LEU A 308 -18.58 -0.42 30.60
CA LEU A 308 -19.47 -1.39 31.23
C LEU A 308 -18.67 -2.27 32.17
N CYS A 309 -18.80 -1.94 33.45
CA CYS A 309 -17.94 -2.47 34.48
C CYS A 309 -18.47 -3.80 34.96
N ARG A 310 -18.07 -4.86 34.26
CA ARG A 310 -18.30 -6.25 34.62
C ARG A 310 -17.84 -6.51 36.07
N ARG A 311 -18.77 -6.60 37.02
CA ARG A 311 -18.58 -7.43 38.22
C ARG A 311 -18.83 -8.87 37.79
N LYS A 312 -17.92 -9.77 38.18
CA LYS A 312 -18.00 -11.21 37.90
C LYS A 312 -19.29 -11.78 38.51
N ALA A 313 -20.37 -11.84 37.75
CA ALA A 313 -21.44 -12.79 37.98
C ALA A 313 -20.95 -14.14 37.45
N ARG A 314 -20.69 -15.07 38.37
CA ARG A 314 -20.45 -16.47 38.04
C ARG A 314 -21.78 -17.07 37.57
N LEU A 315 -22.01 -17.04 36.26
CA LEU A 315 -22.89 -18.00 35.61
C LEU A 315 -22.09 -18.61 34.47
N ASN A 316 -22.11 -19.93 34.40
CA ASN A 316 -21.37 -20.80 33.50
C ASN A 316 -21.48 -20.33 32.03
N GLN A 317 -20.54 -19.49 31.57
CA GLN A 317 -20.31 -19.31 30.14
C GLN A 317 -19.39 -20.45 29.68
N GLN A 318 -20.02 -21.61 29.46
CA GLN A 318 -19.46 -22.57 28.52
C GLN A 318 -19.28 -21.85 27.19
N SER A 319 -18.05 -21.87 26.70
CA SER A 319 -17.61 -21.38 25.41
C SER A 319 -18.39 -22.08 24.29
N CYS A 320 -19.46 -21.46 23.81
CA CYS A 320 -20.17 -21.87 22.61
C CYS A 320 -19.54 -21.17 21.39
N TYR A 321 -18.35 -21.61 20.99
CA TYR A 321 -17.93 -21.46 19.58
C TYR A 321 -18.78 -22.43 18.76
N SER A 322 -19.93 -21.98 18.27
CA SER A 322 -20.72 -22.75 17.30
C SER A 322 -21.64 -21.82 16.52
N ARG A 323 -21.29 -21.66 15.24
CA ARG A 323 -22.11 -21.17 14.11
C ARG A 323 -22.45 -19.67 14.07
N CYS A 324 -21.47 -18.87 13.68
CA CYS A 324 -21.75 -17.77 12.75
C CYS A 324 -21.85 -18.35 11.32
N PRO A 325 -22.76 -17.86 10.45
CA PRO A 325 -22.75 -18.18 9.03
C PRO A 325 -21.51 -17.59 8.35
N SER A 326 -20.51 -18.46 8.16
CA SER A 326 -19.50 -18.60 7.09
C SER A 326 -18.81 -17.42 6.36
N SER A 327 -19.09 -16.13 6.58
CA SER A 327 -18.42 -15.06 5.80
C SER A 327 -17.54 -14.10 6.63
N CYS A 328 -17.97 -13.67 7.82
CA CYS A 328 -17.31 -12.54 8.49
C CYS A 328 -16.21 -12.92 9.50
N CYS A 329 -16.22 -14.15 10.05
CA CYS A 329 -15.23 -14.57 11.06
C CYS A 329 -13.93 -15.14 10.48
N GLY A 330 -13.89 -15.53 9.20
CA GLY A 330 -12.71 -16.11 8.56
C GLY A 330 -11.58 -15.10 8.32
N ALA A 331 -11.91 -13.82 8.13
CA ALA A 331 -10.95 -12.75 7.87
C ALA A 331 -10.05 -12.43 9.07
N LEU A 332 -10.50 -12.72 10.31
CA LEU A 332 -9.79 -12.37 11.54
C LEU A 332 -8.62 -13.31 11.88
N ALA A 333 -8.56 -14.48 11.25
CA ALA A 333 -7.46 -15.43 11.38
C ALA A 333 -6.47 -15.36 10.20
N ALA A 334 -6.73 -14.49 9.22
CA ALA A 334 -5.85 -14.33 8.08
C ALA A 334 -4.76 -13.28 8.41
N PRO A 335 -3.48 -13.57 8.12
CA PRO A 335 -2.38 -12.61 8.30
C PRO A 335 -2.46 -11.38 7.41
N TYR A 336 -3.23 -11.46 6.33
CA TYR A 336 -3.45 -10.40 5.36
C TYR A 336 -4.96 -10.24 5.15
N GLU A 337 -5.44 -9.00 5.18
CA GLU A 337 -6.81 -8.63 4.81
C GLU A 337 -6.77 -7.90 3.47
N GLU A 338 -7.51 -8.38 2.47
CA GLU A 338 -7.58 -7.70 1.18
C GLU A 338 -8.30 -6.36 1.30
N VAL A 339 -7.73 -5.31 0.69
CA VAL A 339 -8.26 -3.95 0.75
C VAL A 339 -8.32 -3.30 -0.63
N VAL A 340 -9.26 -2.37 -0.78
CA VAL A 340 -9.44 -1.54 -1.97
C VAL A 340 -9.56 -0.08 -1.59
N ARG A 341 -9.22 0.81 -2.51
CA ARG A 341 -9.50 2.24 -2.36
C ARG A 341 -10.99 2.48 -2.56
N TYR A 342 -11.64 3.00 -1.53
CA TYR A 342 -13.04 3.38 -1.55
C TYR A 342 -13.17 4.88 -1.31
N GLN A 343 -13.89 5.53 -2.22
CA GLN A 343 -14.33 6.90 -2.11
C GLN A 343 -15.86 6.87 -1.99
N ARG A 344 -16.41 7.50 -0.95
CA ARG A 344 -17.86 7.63 -0.80
C ARG A 344 -18.41 8.48 -1.96
N HIS A 345 -19.47 8.04 -2.60
CA HIS A 345 -20.21 8.91 -3.52
C HIS A 345 -21.10 9.88 -2.71
N PRO A 346 -21.28 11.15 -3.11
CA PRO A 346 -22.07 12.12 -2.33
C PRO A 346 -23.53 11.72 -2.07
N THR A 347 -24.10 10.84 -2.89
CA THR A 347 -25.46 10.32 -2.72
C THR A 347 -25.54 9.13 -1.77
N ASP A 348 -24.41 8.50 -1.46
CA ASP A 348 -24.36 7.36 -0.56
C ASP A 348 -24.45 7.83 0.90
N ARG A 349 -24.92 6.92 1.76
CA ARG A 349 -24.93 7.15 3.20
C ARG A 349 -23.51 7.47 3.70
N HIS A 350 -23.44 8.39 4.66
CA HIS A 350 -22.19 8.71 5.34
C HIS A 350 -21.59 7.47 6.00
N ARG A 351 -20.27 7.41 6.06
CA ARG A 351 -19.57 6.36 6.81
C ARG A 351 -19.72 6.60 8.30
N LEU A 352 -19.88 5.53 9.08
CA LEU A 352 -19.91 5.58 10.53
C LEU A 352 -18.55 6.03 11.09
N ILE A 353 -18.53 7.04 11.96
CA ILE A 353 -17.32 7.46 12.68
C ILE A 353 -17.32 6.79 14.07
N ILE A 354 -16.27 6.03 14.35
CA ILE A 354 -16.08 5.35 15.63
C ILE A 354 -14.87 5.94 16.34
N LEU A 355 -15.07 6.43 17.55
CA LEU A 355 -14.00 6.89 18.42
C LEU A 355 -13.64 5.81 19.44
N VAL A 356 -12.36 5.46 19.52
CA VAL A 356 -11.84 4.45 20.44
C VAL A 356 -10.71 5.06 21.26
N GLY A 357 -10.60 4.75 22.55
CA GLY A 357 -9.50 5.24 23.37
C GLY A 357 -9.58 4.75 24.82
N PRO A 358 -8.53 4.96 25.63
CA PRO A 358 -8.53 4.62 27.05
C PRO A 358 -9.41 5.55 27.88
N ALA A 359 -9.75 5.12 29.10
CA ALA A 359 -10.64 5.87 29.97
C ALA A 359 -9.97 7.18 30.37
N GLY A 360 -10.74 8.27 30.43
CA GLY A 360 -10.21 9.59 30.81
C GLY A 360 -9.43 10.32 29.71
N VAL A 361 -9.21 9.72 28.53
CA VAL A 361 -8.49 10.39 27.44
C VAL A 361 -9.25 11.55 26.81
N GLY A 362 -10.58 11.62 26.97
CA GLY A 362 -11.41 12.70 26.44
C GLY A 362 -12.28 12.35 25.21
N VAL A 363 -12.44 11.07 24.85
CA VAL A 363 -13.31 10.63 23.73
C VAL A 363 -14.71 11.25 23.79
N ASN A 364 -15.36 11.20 24.96
CA ASN A 364 -16.72 11.75 25.13
C ASN A 364 -16.78 13.27 24.97
N GLU A 365 -15.74 13.96 25.43
CA GLU A 365 -15.64 15.41 25.31
C GLU A 365 -15.47 15.82 23.85
N LEU A 366 -14.57 15.14 23.12
CA LEU A 366 -14.34 15.36 21.69
C LEU A 366 -15.61 15.09 20.88
N ARG A 367 -16.28 13.96 21.11
CA ARG A 367 -17.56 13.64 20.46
C ARG A 367 -18.60 14.73 20.69
N ARG A 368 -18.77 15.15 21.95
CA ARG A 368 -19.77 16.17 22.30
C ARG A 368 -19.46 17.50 21.64
N ARG A 369 -18.20 17.93 21.65
CA ARG A 369 -17.77 19.18 21.01
C ARG A 369 -18.03 19.16 19.50
N LEU A 370 -17.74 18.04 18.84
CA LEU A 370 -18.00 17.85 17.42
C LEU A 370 -19.50 17.93 17.08
N ILE A 371 -20.35 17.29 17.90
CA ILE A 371 -21.81 17.34 17.68
C ILE A 371 -22.36 18.74 17.96
N THR A 372 -21.91 19.39 19.03
CA THR A 372 -22.36 20.73 19.40
C THR A 372 -21.88 21.79 18.40
N SER A 373 -20.72 21.61 17.76
CA SER A 373 -20.22 22.57 16.77
C SER A 373 -21.07 22.59 15.49
N ASN A 374 -21.55 21.43 15.04
CA ASN A 374 -22.49 21.36 13.91
C ASN A 374 -23.57 20.26 14.08
N PRO A 375 -24.66 20.55 14.82
CA PRO A 375 -25.74 19.58 15.07
C PRO A 375 -26.57 19.19 13.82
N ARG A 376 -26.43 19.94 12.73
CA ARG A 376 -27.09 19.64 11.45
C ARG A 376 -26.41 18.48 10.73
N GLU A 377 -25.09 18.41 10.84
CA GLU A 377 -24.26 17.43 10.15
C GLU A 377 -23.95 16.20 11.02
N PHE A 378 -23.62 16.42 12.30
CA PHE A 378 -23.20 15.36 13.21
C PHE A 378 -24.31 14.96 14.18
N GLN A 379 -24.45 13.66 14.43
CA GLN A 379 -25.38 13.14 15.43
C GLN A 379 -24.84 11.85 16.05
N SER A 380 -25.13 11.60 17.32
CA SER A 380 -24.83 10.30 17.97
C SER A 380 -26.05 9.38 17.90
N ALA A 381 -25.80 8.07 17.90
CA ALA A 381 -26.86 7.08 17.98
C ALA A 381 -27.48 7.07 19.38
N THR A 382 -28.82 7.07 19.47
CA THR A 382 -29.52 7.02 20.75
C THR A 382 -29.43 5.60 21.34
N PRO A 383 -28.72 5.40 22.47
CA PRO A 383 -28.55 4.08 23.07
C PRO A 383 -29.86 3.57 23.72
N HIS A 384 -29.90 2.27 24.02
CA HIS A 384 -30.99 1.60 24.73
C HIS A 384 -30.63 1.40 26.20
N THR A 385 -31.63 1.43 27.07
CA THR A 385 -31.46 1.10 28.49
C THR A 385 -32.66 0.37 29.07
N THR A 386 -32.41 -0.48 30.07
CA THR A 386 -33.46 -1.11 30.89
C THR A 386 -33.79 -0.30 32.15
N ARG A 387 -33.11 0.82 32.37
CA ARG A 387 -33.45 1.76 33.44
C ARG A 387 -34.81 2.37 33.16
N VAL A 388 -35.59 2.63 34.20
CA VAL A 388 -36.83 3.41 34.07
C VAL A 388 -36.53 4.85 33.64
N GLN A 389 -37.35 5.37 32.72
CA GLN A 389 -37.32 6.76 32.29
C GLN A 389 -37.60 7.69 33.47
N LYS A 390 -36.84 8.78 33.61
CA LYS A 390 -37.12 9.83 34.60
C LYS A 390 -38.15 10.82 34.06
N SER A 391 -38.82 11.52 34.96
CA SER A 391 -39.88 12.49 34.62
C SER A 391 -39.46 13.60 33.66
N TYR A 392 -38.17 13.95 33.63
CA TYR A 392 -37.62 15.02 32.77
C TYR A 392 -36.91 14.49 31.51
N GLU A 393 -36.80 13.18 31.33
CA GLU A 393 -36.18 12.56 30.16
C GLU A 393 -37.25 12.21 29.12
N MET A 394 -36.89 12.10 27.84
CA MET A 394 -37.80 11.70 26.77
C MET A 394 -37.30 10.45 26.05
N ASN A 395 -38.20 9.48 25.85
CA ASN A 395 -37.88 8.27 25.11
C ASN A 395 -37.46 8.60 23.67
N GLY A 396 -36.35 8.03 23.21
CA GLY A 396 -35.77 8.27 21.90
C GLY A 396 -34.88 9.51 21.81
N ARG A 397 -34.82 10.36 22.86
CA ARG A 397 -33.90 11.49 22.94
C ARG A 397 -32.63 11.13 23.69
N GLU A 398 -32.73 10.85 24.98
CA GLU A 398 -31.56 10.45 25.79
C GLU A 398 -31.27 8.96 25.63
N TYR A 399 -32.31 8.13 25.78
CA TYR A 399 -32.25 6.69 25.63
C TYR A 399 -33.55 6.16 25.02
N HIS A 400 -33.47 4.99 24.41
CA HIS A 400 -34.60 4.11 24.20
C HIS A 400 -34.81 3.26 25.46
N TYR A 401 -35.88 3.55 26.20
CA TYR A 401 -36.22 2.85 27.44
C TYR A 401 -37.01 1.59 27.10
N ILE A 402 -36.37 0.42 27.27
CA ILE A 402 -36.94 -0.87 26.88
C ILE A 402 -36.95 -1.87 28.04
N SER A 403 -37.79 -2.90 27.95
CA SER A 403 -37.81 -3.96 28.95
C SER A 403 -36.51 -4.78 28.92
N LYS A 404 -36.17 -5.42 30.04
CA LYS A 404 -35.00 -6.32 30.14
C LYS A 404 -35.08 -7.47 29.12
N GLU A 405 -36.27 -8.06 28.96
CA GLU A 405 -36.52 -9.13 27.98
C GLU A 405 -36.26 -8.66 26.55
N THR A 406 -36.74 -7.47 26.18
CA THR A 406 -36.49 -6.89 24.84
C THR A 406 -34.99 -6.68 24.62
N PHE A 407 -34.29 -6.15 25.62
CA PHE A 407 -32.85 -5.93 25.56
C PHE A 407 -32.09 -7.25 25.37
N GLU A 408 -32.42 -8.29 26.15
CA GLU A 408 -31.81 -9.61 26.04
C GLU A 408 -32.08 -10.27 24.68
N ASN A 409 -33.28 -10.09 24.11
CA ASN A 409 -33.62 -10.55 22.77
C ASN A 409 -32.79 -9.85 21.68
N MET A 410 -32.53 -8.54 21.81
CA MET A 410 -31.67 -7.79 20.89
C MET A 410 -30.21 -8.28 20.96
N VAL A 411 -29.72 -8.59 22.16
CA VAL A 411 -28.39 -9.18 22.37
C VAL A 411 -28.30 -10.56 21.73
N TYR A 412 -29.28 -11.44 21.97
CA TYR A 412 -29.33 -12.79 21.41
C TYR A 412 -29.39 -12.77 19.87
N SER A 413 -30.09 -11.79 19.31
CA SER A 413 -30.23 -11.60 17.87
C SER A 413 -29.03 -10.88 17.22
N HIS A 414 -27.92 -10.66 17.95
CA HIS A 414 -26.73 -9.96 17.48
C HIS A 414 -26.99 -8.55 16.91
N ARG A 415 -28.01 -7.83 17.44
CA ARG A 415 -28.37 -6.47 17.00
C ARG A 415 -27.70 -5.36 17.81
N MET A 416 -26.94 -5.71 18.84
CA MET A 416 -26.23 -4.77 19.72
C MET A 416 -24.76 -4.67 19.33
N LEU A 417 -24.29 -3.47 18.99
CA LEU A 417 -22.87 -3.21 18.70
C LEU A 417 -22.02 -3.34 19.97
N GLU A 418 -22.51 -2.76 21.06
CA GLU A 418 -21.91 -2.82 22.38
C GLU A 418 -23.03 -2.78 23.43
N TYR A 419 -22.86 -3.53 24.51
CA TYR A 419 -23.78 -3.52 25.63
C TYR A 419 -23.12 -3.97 26.92
N GLY A 420 -23.73 -3.62 28.05
CA GLY A 420 -23.31 -4.10 29.35
C GLY A 420 -24.15 -3.53 30.49
N GLU A 421 -23.67 -3.70 31.71
CA GLU A 421 -24.44 -3.42 32.91
C GLU A 421 -23.83 -2.29 33.75
N TYR A 422 -24.68 -1.40 34.23
CA TYR A 422 -24.33 -0.37 35.19
C TYR A 422 -25.44 -0.15 36.23
N LYS A 423 -25.09 -0.22 37.52
CA LYS A 423 -26.02 -0.12 38.66
C LYS A 423 -27.26 -1.02 38.53
N GLY A 424 -27.10 -2.24 38.03
CA GLY A 424 -28.18 -3.21 37.87
C GLY A 424 -29.06 -3.02 36.62
N TYR A 425 -28.76 -2.01 35.78
CA TYR A 425 -29.46 -1.76 34.52
C TYR A 425 -28.55 -2.02 33.34
N LEU A 426 -29.12 -2.47 32.23
CA LEU A 426 -28.40 -2.71 30.99
C LEU A 426 -28.41 -1.43 30.15
N TYR A 427 -27.32 -1.20 29.45
CA TYR A 427 -27.13 -0.11 28.49
C TYR A 427 -26.44 -0.65 27.26
N GLY A 428 -26.76 -0.12 26.08
CA GLY A 428 -26.03 -0.47 24.87
C GLY A 428 -26.51 0.26 23.63
N THR A 429 -25.71 0.20 22.57
CA THR A 429 -26.00 0.85 21.29
C THR A 429 -26.34 -0.23 20.27
N SER A 430 -27.51 -0.12 19.63
CA SER A 430 -27.91 -1.07 18.60
C SER A 430 -27.43 -0.65 17.21
N ILE A 431 -27.28 -1.63 16.31
CA ILE A 431 -26.97 -1.38 14.90
C ILE A 431 -28.08 -0.52 14.26
N ASP A 432 -29.34 -0.77 14.61
CA ASP A 432 -30.49 -0.04 14.06
C ASP A 432 -30.52 1.43 14.51
N ALA A 433 -30.07 1.74 15.73
CA ALA A 433 -29.93 3.12 16.19
C ALA A 433 -28.89 3.89 15.38
N VAL A 434 -27.79 3.22 14.98
CA VAL A 434 -26.79 3.81 14.09
C VAL A 434 -27.35 4.01 12.70
N ARG A 435 -28.02 3.00 12.13
CA ARG A 435 -28.65 3.08 10.80
C ARG A 435 -29.64 4.24 10.71
N THR A 436 -30.46 4.43 11.73
CA THR A 436 -31.43 5.54 11.80
C THR A 436 -30.76 6.91 11.59
N VAL A 437 -29.56 7.12 12.14
CA VAL A 437 -28.81 8.37 11.97
C VAL A 437 -28.22 8.48 10.56
N LEU A 438 -27.69 7.39 10.03
CA LEU A 438 -27.10 7.36 8.67
C LEU A 438 -28.17 7.55 7.58
N ASP A 439 -29.33 6.92 7.76
CA ASP A 439 -30.48 7.02 6.85
C ASP A 439 -31.11 8.42 6.89
N ALA A 440 -30.96 9.14 8.01
CA ALA A 440 -31.31 10.56 8.11
C ALA A 440 -30.32 11.51 7.39
N GLY A 441 -29.32 10.96 6.69
CA GLY A 441 -28.33 11.73 5.93
C GLY A 441 -27.26 12.42 6.78
N LYS A 442 -27.14 12.08 8.07
CA LYS A 442 -26.16 12.66 8.99
C LYS A 442 -24.94 11.78 9.20
N ILE A 443 -23.84 12.38 9.63
CA ILE A 443 -22.64 11.65 10.04
C ILE A 443 -22.86 11.14 11.47
N CYS A 444 -23.00 9.81 11.60
CA CYS A 444 -23.13 9.17 12.89
C CYS A 444 -21.76 9.09 13.59
N VAL A 445 -21.64 9.66 14.79
CA VAL A 445 -20.43 9.62 15.62
C VAL A 445 -20.71 8.89 16.93
N ILE A 446 -20.03 7.76 17.14
CA ILE A 446 -20.16 6.94 18.34
C ILE A 446 -18.81 6.68 18.99
N ASP A 447 -18.81 6.43 20.29
CA ASP A 447 -17.71 5.83 21.01
C ASP A 447 -17.97 4.33 21.17
N LEU A 448 -16.93 3.50 20.99
CA LEU A 448 -17.01 2.06 21.24
C LEU A 448 -15.81 1.56 22.02
N GLU A 449 -16.01 0.50 22.81
CA GLU A 449 -14.91 -0.33 23.29
C GLU A 449 -14.24 -1.09 22.13
N PRO A 450 -12.91 -1.33 22.20
CA PRO A 450 -12.16 -1.98 21.10
C PRO A 450 -12.73 -3.32 20.64
N GLN A 451 -13.38 -4.06 21.54
CA GLN A 451 -14.02 -5.35 21.24
C GLN A 451 -15.22 -5.19 20.29
N GLY A 452 -15.93 -4.06 20.34
CA GLY A 452 -17.08 -3.76 19.47
C GLY A 452 -16.69 -3.42 18.03
N ILE A 453 -15.42 -3.09 17.76
CA ILE A 453 -14.92 -2.73 16.42
C ILE A 453 -15.26 -3.82 15.40
N GLN A 454 -15.02 -5.09 15.74
CA GLN A 454 -15.22 -6.20 14.82
C GLN A 454 -16.69 -6.33 14.38
N LEU A 455 -17.62 -6.08 15.30
CA LEU A 455 -19.05 -6.16 15.00
C LEU A 455 -19.53 -4.97 14.15
N ALA A 456 -18.90 -3.81 14.29
CA ALA A 456 -19.20 -2.64 13.47
C ALA A 456 -18.65 -2.73 12.04
N ARG A 457 -17.61 -3.54 11.80
CA ARG A 457 -16.91 -3.71 10.51
C ARG A 457 -17.73 -4.49 9.48
N THR A 458 -18.79 -3.86 8.99
CA THR A 458 -19.72 -4.43 8.00
C THR A 458 -19.73 -3.61 6.72
N HIS A 459 -20.13 -4.23 5.60
CA HIS A 459 -20.30 -3.55 4.32
C HIS A 459 -21.35 -2.43 4.38
N ASP A 460 -22.30 -2.51 5.30
CA ASP A 460 -23.38 -1.55 5.48
C ASP A 460 -22.89 -0.28 6.21
N LEU A 461 -22.18 -0.45 7.33
CA LEU A 461 -21.73 0.67 8.17
C LEU A 461 -20.42 1.32 7.68
N LYS A 462 -19.57 0.56 6.98
CA LYS A 462 -18.24 0.96 6.48
C LYS A 462 -17.48 1.88 7.45
N PRO A 463 -17.28 1.47 8.72
CA PRO A 463 -16.81 2.37 9.75
C PRO A 463 -15.44 2.96 9.44
N TYR A 464 -15.20 4.16 9.97
CA TYR A 464 -13.91 4.81 10.04
C TYR A 464 -13.52 4.98 11.50
N ILE A 465 -12.44 4.32 11.91
CA ILE A 465 -12.08 4.11 13.30
C ILE A 465 -10.93 5.04 13.67
N ILE A 466 -11.22 5.98 14.56
CA ILE A 466 -10.27 6.99 15.04
C ILE A 466 -9.87 6.62 16.47
N PHE A 467 -8.60 6.28 16.65
CA PHE A 467 -8.02 6.01 17.96
C PHE A 467 -7.52 7.30 18.61
N ILE A 468 -8.11 7.66 19.74
CA ILE A 468 -7.71 8.79 20.58
C ILE A 468 -6.69 8.30 21.60
N LYS A 469 -5.44 8.65 21.36
CA LYS A 469 -4.28 8.26 22.16
C LYS A 469 -3.97 9.31 23.22
N PRO A 470 -3.63 8.94 24.46
CA PRO A 470 -3.07 9.87 25.43
C PRO A 470 -1.66 10.30 25.02
N PRO A 471 -1.22 11.52 25.36
CA PRO A 471 0.18 11.91 25.19
C PRO A 471 1.05 11.17 26.22
N SER A 472 2.37 11.42 26.20
CA SER A 472 3.28 10.85 27.19
C SER A 472 2.86 11.21 28.62
N ILE A 473 3.21 10.36 29.59
CA ILE A 473 2.83 10.60 31.00
C ILE A 473 3.32 11.95 31.54
N GLY A 474 4.52 12.38 31.15
CA GLY A 474 5.04 13.70 31.50
C GLY A 474 4.18 14.84 30.96
N CYS A 475 3.74 14.72 29.70
CA CYS A 475 2.83 15.68 29.09
C CYS A 475 1.44 15.66 29.76
N MET A 476 0.90 14.48 30.10
CA MET A 476 -0.37 14.36 30.81
C MET A 476 -0.34 15.04 32.18
N ARG A 477 0.75 14.89 32.95
CA ARG A 477 0.91 15.56 34.26
C ARG A 477 0.79 17.08 34.13
N GLN A 478 1.33 17.65 33.06
CA GLN A 478 1.28 19.10 32.81
C GLN A 478 -0.10 19.54 32.31
N THR A 479 -0.61 18.89 31.27
CA THR A 479 -1.86 19.28 30.59
C THR A 479 -3.11 19.00 31.43
N ARG A 480 -3.08 17.95 32.26
CA ARG A 480 -4.24 17.49 33.05
C ARG A 480 -4.21 17.89 34.51
N LYS A 481 -3.21 18.67 34.94
CA LYS A 481 -3.07 19.18 36.33
C LYS A 481 -4.35 19.87 36.84
N ASN A 482 -4.99 20.64 35.97
CA ASN A 482 -6.23 21.37 36.26
C ASN A 482 -7.46 20.75 35.59
N ALA A 483 -7.26 19.75 34.73
CA ALA A 483 -8.35 19.06 34.07
C ALA A 483 -9.10 18.19 35.08
N ARG A 484 -10.40 18.09 34.87
CA ARG A 484 -11.28 17.32 35.73
C ARG A 484 -11.86 16.17 34.92
N ILE A 485 -11.95 15.00 35.55
CA ILE A 485 -12.65 13.85 34.98
C ILE A 485 -14.14 14.21 35.03
N ILE A 486 -14.73 14.42 33.86
CA ILE A 486 -16.17 14.61 33.68
C ILE A 486 -16.74 13.26 33.29
N THR A 487 -17.50 12.67 34.21
CA THR A 487 -18.34 11.50 33.94
C THR A 487 -19.77 11.85 34.34
N ASP A 488 -20.76 11.10 33.86
CA ASP A 488 -22.17 11.33 34.20
C ASP A 488 -22.48 11.22 35.71
N TYR A 489 -21.52 10.80 36.54
CA TYR A 489 -21.67 10.62 38.00
C TYR A 489 -20.72 11.48 38.84
N TYR A 490 -19.52 11.75 38.37
CA TYR A 490 -18.58 12.63 39.09
C TYR A 490 -18.43 13.92 38.30
N VAL A 491 -18.95 14.99 38.88
CA VAL A 491 -18.55 16.34 38.51
C VAL A 491 -17.32 16.65 39.36
N ASN A 492 -16.17 16.85 38.71
CA ASN A 492 -14.96 17.45 39.31
C ASN A 492 -13.98 16.56 40.10
N MET A 493 -13.71 15.31 39.69
CA MET A 493 -12.53 14.59 40.21
C MET A 493 -11.24 15.02 39.49
N LYS A 494 -10.16 15.29 40.24
CA LYS A 494 -8.82 15.51 39.67
C LYS A 494 -8.21 14.16 39.28
N PHE A 495 -7.43 14.17 38.20
CA PHE A 495 -6.64 13.00 37.81
C PHE A 495 -5.61 12.67 38.90
N LYS A 496 -5.54 11.41 39.30
CA LYS A 496 -4.45 10.85 40.11
C LYS A 496 -3.35 10.32 39.21
N GLU A 497 -2.16 10.13 39.76
CA GLU A 497 -1.02 9.55 39.01
C GLU A 497 -1.33 8.12 38.54
N GLU A 498 -2.02 7.33 39.36
CA GLU A 498 -2.52 5.99 39.02
C GLU A 498 -3.43 6.02 37.79
N ASP A 499 -4.32 7.02 37.68
CA ASP A 499 -5.22 7.18 36.53
C ASP A 499 -4.44 7.47 35.23
N LEU A 500 -3.33 8.23 35.34
CA LEU A 500 -2.47 8.55 34.20
C LEU A 500 -1.69 7.32 33.72
N GLN A 501 -1.19 6.51 34.66
CA GLN A 501 -0.50 5.25 34.36
C GLN A 501 -1.46 4.23 33.73
N GLU A 502 -2.62 4.01 34.34
CA GLU A 502 -3.63 3.08 33.81
C GLU A 502 -4.04 3.47 32.38
N MET A 503 -4.19 4.76 32.12
CA MET A 503 -4.54 5.27 30.80
C MET A 503 -3.44 5.06 29.76
N GLU A 504 -2.17 5.24 30.11
CA GLU A 504 -1.05 4.95 29.20
C GLU A 504 -0.93 3.44 28.92
N GLU A 505 -1.00 2.61 29.95
CA GLU A 505 -0.95 1.15 29.81
C GLU A 505 -2.13 0.62 28.99
N SER A 506 -3.33 1.14 29.25
CA SER A 506 -4.55 0.82 28.50
C SER A 506 -4.40 1.23 27.03
N ALA A 507 -3.83 2.40 26.73
CA ALA A 507 -3.54 2.83 25.36
C ALA A 507 -2.58 1.87 24.65
N LYS A 508 -1.45 1.53 25.29
CA LYS A 508 -0.45 0.60 24.74
C LYS A 508 -1.08 -0.76 24.44
N LYS A 509 -1.91 -1.27 25.35
CA LYS A 509 -2.63 -2.53 25.15
C LYS A 509 -3.63 -2.46 23.99
N MET A 510 -4.36 -1.35 23.85
CA MET A 510 -5.30 -1.16 22.74
C MET A 510 -4.58 -1.11 21.39
N GLU A 511 -3.51 -0.33 21.26
CA GLU A 511 -2.68 -0.29 20.04
C GLU A 511 -2.10 -1.66 19.72
N ALA A 512 -1.57 -2.36 20.73
CA ALA A 512 -0.98 -3.67 20.56
C ALA A 512 -1.99 -4.77 20.21
N GLN A 513 -3.29 -4.60 20.43
CA GLN A 513 -4.31 -5.62 20.13
C GLN A 513 -5.17 -5.28 18.91
N PHE A 514 -5.47 -4.00 18.71
CA PHE A 514 -6.45 -3.52 17.73
C PHE A 514 -5.88 -2.51 16.74
N GLY A 515 -4.59 -2.18 16.81
CA GLY A 515 -3.93 -1.17 15.97
C GLY A 515 -4.18 -1.32 14.47
N GLN A 516 -4.31 -2.57 13.98
CA GLN A 516 -4.64 -2.86 12.58
C GLN A 516 -5.99 -2.30 12.11
N PHE A 517 -6.91 -2.04 13.03
CA PHE A 517 -8.24 -1.55 12.70
C PHE A 517 -8.35 -0.03 12.75
N PHE A 518 -7.33 0.67 13.25
CA PHE A 518 -7.37 2.12 13.39
C PHE A 518 -7.01 2.76 12.05
N ASP A 519 -7.96 3.51 11.47
CA ASP A 519 -7.73 4.26 10.24
C ASP A 519 -6.98 5.56 10.51
N HIS A 520 -7.17 6.13 11.70
CA HIS A 520 -6.48 7.35 12.13
C HIS A 520 -6.15 7.34 13.62
N VAL A 521 -5.04 7.97 14.00
CA VAL A 521 -4.62 8.12 15.40
C VAL A 521 -4.47 9.60 15.72
N ILE A 522 -5.15 10.06 16.76
CA ILE A 522 -5.08 11.44 17.27
C ILE A 522 -4.51 11.40 18.68
N VAL A 523 -3.43 12.15 18.93
CA VAL A 523 -2.89 12.33 20.28
C VAL A 523 -3.61 13.49 20.94
N ASN A 524 -4.31 13.22 22.06
CA ASN A 524 -5.07 14.26 22.77
C ASN A 524 -4.26 14.89 23.91
N ASP A 525 -3.34 15.78 23.54
CA ASP A 525 -2.58 16.66 24.43
C ASP A 525 -3.32 17.98 24.73
N ASN A 526 -3.84 18.63 23.70
CA ASN A 526 -4.66 19.83 23.76
C ASN A 526 -6.04 19.54 23.16
N LEU A 527 -7.08 19.72 23.97
CA LEU A 527 -8.45 19.41 23.58
C LEU A 527 -8.95 20.23 22.39
N GLN A 528 -8.48 21.47 22.19
CA GLN A 528 -8.90 22.30 21.05
C GLN A 528 -8.25 21.81 19.75
N GLU A 529 -6.94 21.54 19.78
CA GLU A 529 -6.21 21.03 18.62
C GLU A 529 -6.70 19.63 18.25
N ALA A 530 -6.90 18.75 19.23
CA ALA A 530 -7.49 17.43 19.01
C ALA A 530 -8.93 17.51 18.43
N SER A 531 -9.72 18.52 18.83
CA SER A 531 -11.06 18.74 18.25
C SER A 531 -10.98 19.18 16.78
N ALA A 532 -10.03 20.06 16.43
CA ALA A 532 -9.80 20.48 15.05
C ALA A 532 -9.27 19.32 14.19
N GLN A 533 -8.31 18.55 14.71
CA GLN A 533 -7.80 17.34 14.04
C GLN A 533 -8.91 16.32 13.83
N LEU A 534 -9.80 16.14 14.81
CA LEU A 534 -10.95 15.24 14.70
C LEU A 534 -11.89 15.68 13.59
N LEU A 535 -12.23 16.97 13.51
CA LEU A 535 -13.08 17.50 12.43
C LEU A 535 -12.45 17.23 11.06
N CYS A 536 -11.16 17.52 10.89
CA CYS A 536 -10.44 17.23 9.65
C CYS A 536 -10.42 15.72 9.33
N ALA A 537 -10.22 14.85 10.33
CA ALA A 537 -10.23 13.40 10.13
C ALA A 537 -11.62 12.90 9.71
N VAL A 538 -12.70 13.45 10.27
CA VAL A 538 -14.06 13.10 9.90
C VAL A 538 -14.36 13.51 8.46
N HIS A 539 -14.04 14.73 8.04
CA HIS A 539 -14.24 15.14 6.64
C HIS A 539 -13.42 14.28 5.67
N ARG A 540 -12.14 14.02 5.96
CA ARG A 540 -11.31 13.12 5.12
C ARG A 540 -11.90 11.70 5.02
N ALA A 541 -12.47 11.19 6.11
CA ALA A 541 -13.10 9.87 6.11
C ALA A 541 -14.30 9.79 5.16
N GLN A 542 -15.01 10.91 5.01
CA GLN A 542 -16.16 11.04 4.13
C GLN A 542 -15.74 11.33 2.69
N ASP A 543 -14.81 12.28 2.48
CA ASP A 543 -14.61 12.95 1.19
C ASP A 543 -13.32 12.55 0.46
N GLU A 544 -12.38 11.85 1.11
CA GLU A 544 -11.14 11.39 0.48
C GLU A 544 -11.05 9.85 0.35
N PRO A 545 -10.30 9.31 -0.64
CA PRO A 545 -10.27 7.87 -0.87
C PRO A 545 -9.52 7.12 0.24
N GLN A 546 -10.22 6.23 0.95
CA GLN A 546 -9.68 5.45 2.06
C GLN A 546 -9.50 3.97 1.71
N TRP A 547 -8.61 3.28 2.42
CA TRP A 547 -8.46 1.82 2.30
C TRP A 547 -9.52 1.09 3.13
N VAL A 548 -10.44 0.40 2.46
CA VAL A 548 -11.47 -0.42 3.11
C VAL A 548 -11.28 -1.90 2.74
N PRO A 549 -11.74 -2.84 3.57
CA PRO A 549 -11.79 -4.25 3.19
C PRO A 549 -12.52 -4.46 1.86
N ALA A 550 -11.93 -5.23 0.95
CA ALA A 550 -12.51 -5.51 -0.37
C ALA A 550 -13.91 -6.13 -0.27
N VAL A 551 -14.12 -6.97 0.75
CA VAL A 551 -15.41 -7.60 1.09
C VAL A 551 -16.54 -6.61 1.42
N TRP A 552 -16.23 -5.32 1.67
CA TRP A 552 -17.26 -4.30 1.89
C TRP A 552 -17.83 -3.72 0.58
N ILE A 553 -17.11 -3.90 -0.53
CA ILE A 553 -17.48 -3.39 -1.85
C ILE A 553 -17.96 -4.53 -2.74
N CYS A 554 -17.39 -5.73 -2.58
CA CYS A 554 -17.87 -6.94 -3.23
C CYS A 554 -19.12 -7.47 -2.51
N SER A 555 -20.29 -6.98 -2.90
CA SER A 555 -21.57 -7.63 -2.66
C SER A 555 -22.19 -8.04 -4.00
N ASP A 556 -22.18 -9.35 -4.27
CA ASP A 556 -23.07 -10.10 -5.16
C ASP A 556 -23.23 -9.63 -6.62
N THR A 557 -22.15 -9.69 -7.40
CA THR A 557 -22.25 -10.03 -8.83
C THR A 557 -21.55 -11.37 -9.08
N GLN A 558 -22.14 -12.45 -8.57
CA GLN A 558 -22.05 -13.76 -9.22
C GLN A 558 -23.49 -14.20 -9.51
N PRO A 559 -23.85 -14.40 -10.79
CA PRO A 559 -25.20 -14.79 -11.19
C PRO A 559 -25.59 -16.20 -10.74
#